data_AF-A0A397T1R0-F1
#
_entry.id   AF-A0A397T1R0-F1
#
_cell.length_a   1.000
_cell.length_b   1.000
_cell.length_c   1.000
_cell.angle_alpha   90.00
_cell.angle_beta   90.00
_cell.angle_gamma   90.00
#
_symmetry.space_group_name_H-M   'P 1'
#
loop_
_entity.id
_entity.type
_entity.pdbx_description
1 polymer ?
#
loop_
_entity_poly.entity_id
_entity_poly.type
_entity_poly.pdbx_seq_one_letter_code
_entity_poly.pdbx_strand_id
1 'polypeptide(L)'
;MAKRKKEKNDQKFFNHKYSNVEVIDIVGNRYLNYGGHLKIEDFMNLKSINLEKLKIISLKIINCSQLNNIKLSKLTELESLSVNNCQGLIELIFLKKPNLTVLEISNCPQLNDIKLSELIKLKSLTVFECPKLNGLNCSSIGLTELEISKLSEVDCSNTLIEILSFNLCPNITKLNCSNNDKLIILDVTNCSKLKELDCTNCSNSNFTRLDLSNCPKDIVVKRPHPNVNIIQDIEDRKTKNLVIVGRTGCGKSALCNVLTNTDEFEESGCSISVTKNFKKKVFEWKGKNFRVVDTVGVWNTKMPLKNVLYKIIDGIYSIPEGISQVLFVFDESFTENEVNIFNLLKDSIFQSDILDYVTIVRTNFSNFKNKDECKRNRDKLQEKNETIAKIIKSCKDIVYVDNPPTNINIVDDDDIDVVETNKKMRARSRTILLDYLDKECQDKYFKIESWNVLSNIIVKYIGENSDKLPEEMQPDPDLEMLEKISEPFCSIL
;
A
#
# COMPACT_ATOMS: atom_id res chain seq x y z
N MET A 1 -4.55 -24.50 22.62
CA MET A 1 -3.67 -25.39 21.83
C MET A 1 -4.43 -26.50 21.07
N ALA A 2 -5.39 -27.21 21.67
CA ALA A 2 -6.09 -28.33 21.02
C ALA A 2 -6.90 -27.97 19.75
N LYS A 3 -7.65 -26.86 19.76
CA LYS A 3 -8.42 -26.38 18.58
C LYS A 3 -7.51 -26.09 17.36
N ARG A 4 -6.36 -25.46 17.59
CA ARG A 4 -5.36 -25.13 16.56
C ARG A 4 -4.70 -26.37 15.96
N LYS A 5 -4.37 -27.36 16.80
CA LYS A 5 -3.79 -28.63 16.33
C LYS A 5 -4.78 -29.39 15.44
N LYS A 6 -6.08 -29.32 15.79
CA LYS A 6 -7.16 -29.86 14.97
C LYS A 6 -7.28 -29.14 13.62
N GLU A 7 -7.34 -27.80 13.60
CA GLU A 7 -7.41 -27.02 12.35
C GLU A 7 -6.22 -27.30 11.41
N LYS A 8 -4.99 -27.40 11.94
CA LYS A 8 -3.81 -27.78 11.14
C LYS A 8 -3.91 -29.20 10.56
N ASN A 9 -4.43 -30.15 11.33
CA ASN A 9 -4.60 -31.53 10.86
C ASN A 9 -5.71 -31.63 9.82
N ASP A 10 -6.82 -30.92 10.04
CA ASP A 10 -7.93 -30.82 9.10
C ASP A 10 -7.40 -30.23 7.77
N GLN A 11 -6.58 -29.17 7.81
CA GLN A 11 -5.99 -28.55 6.61
C GLN A 11 -5.07 -29.48 5.84
N LYS A 12 -4.23 -30.23 6.54
CA LYS A 12 -3.38 -31.26 5.91
C LYS A 12 -4.22 -32.33 5.23
N PHE A 13 -5.30 -32.78 5.88
CA PHE A 13 -6.20 -33.76 5.31
C PHE A 13 -6.92 -33.22 4.06
N PHE A 14 -7.42 -31.99 4.12
CA PHE A 14 -8.07 -31.35 2.97
C PHE A 14 -7.11 -31.25 1.78
N ASN A 15 -5.89 -30.75 2.01
CA ASN A 15 -4.88 -30.62 0.97
C ASN A 15 -4.53 -31.97 0.35
N HIS A 16 -4.25 -32.98 1.18
CA HIS A 16 -3.92 -34.32 0.69
C HIS A 16 -5.03 -34.92 -0.18
N LYS A 17 -6.29 -34.67 0.17
CA LYS A 17 -7.44 -35.24 -0.52
C LYS A 17 -7.80 -34.50 -1.82
N TYR A 18 -7.61 -33.19 -1.87
CA TYR A 18 -8.19 -32.35 -2.91
C TYR A 18 -7.18 -31.55 -3.75
N SER A 19 -5.88 -31.57 -3.46
CA SER A 19 -4.90 -30.72 -4.17
C SER A 19 -4.81 -30.97 -5.67
N ASN A 20 -5.09 -32.20 -6.11
CA ASN A 20 -4.92 -32.62 -7.50
C ASN A 20 -6.23 -32.81 -8.26
N VAL A 21 -7.38 -32.49 -7.66
CA VAL A 21 -8.69 -32.71 -8.30
C VAL A 21 -9.12 -31.51 -9.15
N GLU A 22 -9.90 -31.76 -10.20
CA GLU A 22 -10.49 -30.68 -11.00
C GLU A 22 -11.73 -30.06 -10.35
N VAL A 23 -12.46 -30.81 -9.53
CA VAL A 23 -13.71 -30.37 -8.90
C VAL A 23 -13.71 -30.76 -7.44
N ILE A 24 -13.93 -29.78 -6.57
CA ILE A 24 -14.22 -30.00 -5.16
C ILE A 24 -15.72 -29.79 -4.97
N ASP A 25 -16.45 -30.88 -4.73
CA ASP A 25 -17.89 -30.84 -4.47
C ASP A 25 -18.20 -31.45 -3.10
N ILE A 26 -18.27 -30.62 -2.07
CA ILE A 26 -18.53 -31.02 -0.69
C ILE A 26 -20.01 -30.77 -0.37
N VAL A 27 -20.85 -31.60 -0.97
CA VAL A 27 -22.31 -31.56 -0.86
C VAL A 27 -22.79 -32.87 -0.25
N GLY A 28 -22.59 -33.05 1.07
CA GLY A 28 -23.22 -34.19 1.78
C GLY A 28 -22.31 -35.12 2.59
N ASN A 29 -21.03 -34.80 2.80
CA ASN A 29 -20.15 -35.70 3.55
C ASN A 29 -20.27 -35.52 5.07
N ARG A 30 -20.73 -36.54 5.82
CA ARG A 30 -20.88 -36.51 7.29
C ARG A 30 -19.54 -36.42 8.04
N TYR A 31 -18.43 -36.74 7.37
CA TYR A 31 -17.11 -36.88 8.00
C TYR A 31 -16.26 -35.61 8.04
N LEU A 32 -16.65 -34.56 7.30
CA LEU A 32 -15.91 -33.28 7.25
C LEU A 32 -16.66 -32.23 8.07
N ASN A 33 -16.59 -32.34 9.41
CA ASN A 33 -16.97 -31.24 10.29
C ASN A 33 -15.82 -30.22 10.37
N TYR A 34 -15.47 -29.70 9.21
CA TYR A 34 -14.42 -28.73 9.01
C TYR A 34 -14.98 -27.36 9.42
N GLY A 35 -14.41 -26.77 10.46
CA GLY A 35 -14.85 -25.49 11.00
C GLY A 35 -13.67 -24.55 11.23
N GLY A 36 -13.89 -23.24 11.08
CA GLY A 36 -12.84 -22.22 11.22
C GLY A 36 -12.29 -21.75 9.88
N HIS A 37 -10.99 -21.95 9.62
CA HIS A 37 -10.29 -21.36 8.48
C HIS A 37 -9.91 -22.44 7.45
N LEU A 38 -10.14 -22.16 6.16
CA LEU A 38 -9.73 -23.03 5.06
C LEU A 38 -8.85 -22.26 4.07
N LYS A 39 -7.68 -22.80 3.76
CA LYS A 39 -6.77 -22.31 2.72
C LYS A 39 -6.74 -23.31 1.56
N ILE A 40 -6.97 -22.83 0.34
CA ILE A 40 -6.82 -23.59 -0.91
C ILE A 40 -5.72 -22.88 -1.70
N GLU A 41 -4.56 -23.49 -1.79
CA GLU A 41 -3.36 -22.87 -2.35
C GLU A 41 -2.67 -23.82 -3.30
N ASP A 42 -2.31 -23.31 -4.49
CA ASP A 42 -1.58 -24.03 -5.55
C ASP A 42 -2.31 -25.28 -6.09
N PHE A 43 -3.65 -25.29 -6.07
CA PHE A 43 -4.44 -26.38 -6.66
C PHE A 43 -4.58 -26.13 -8.17
N MET A 44 -3.50 -26.37 -8.92
CA MET A 44 -3.34 -25.92 -10.32
C MET A 44 -4.36 -26.52 -11.30
N ASN A 45 -4.97 -27.66 -10.96
CA ASN A 45 -5.96 -28.34 -11.79
C ASN A 45 -7.41 -27.97 -11.44
N LEU A 46 -7.63 -27.26 -10.33
CA LEU A 46 -8.95 -27.00 -9.78
C LEU A 46 -9.73 -26.03 -10.67
N LYS A 47 -10.86 -26.47 -11.20
CA LYS A 47 -11.75 -25.70 -12.08
C LYS A 47 -12.99 -25.20 -11.34
N SER A 48 -13.51 -25.96 -10.39
CA SER A 48 -14.75 -25.64 -9.67
C SER A 48 -14.70 -26.02 -8.20
N ILE A 49 -15.26 -25.15 -7.36
CA ILE A 49 -15.40 -25.36 -5.92
C ILE A 49 -16.86 -25.21 -5.50
N ASN A 50 -17.32 -26.16 -4.69
CA ASN A 50 -18.58 -26.11 -3.98
C ASN A 50 -18.38 -26.64 -2.55
N LEU A 51 -18.53 -25.74 -1.57
CA LEU A 51 -18.25 -26.02 -0.15
C LEU A 51 -19.50 -25.96 0.73
N GLU A 52 -20.68 -26.09 0.13
CA GLU A 52 -22.00 -25.78 0.73
C GLU A 52 -22.30 -26.34 2.13
N LYS A 53 -21.63 -27.40 2.60
CA LYS A 53 -21.83 -27.97 3.96
C LYS A 53 -20.71 -27.70 4.96
N LEU A 54 -19.68 -26.94 4.59
CA LEU A 54 -18.61 -26.57 5.52
C LEU A 54 -19.05 -25.41 6.43
N LYS A 55 -18.56 -25.42 7.67
CA LYS A 55 -18.81 -24.37 8.67
C LYS A 55 -17.59 -23.48 8.83
N ILE A 56 -17.11 -22.96 7.70
CA ILE A 56 -15.91 -22.13 7.66
C ILE A 56 -16.28 -20.66 7.85
N ILE A 57 -15.45 -19.98 8.62
CA ILE A 57 -15.52 -18.55 8.94
C ILE A 57 -14.63 -17.76 7.97
N SER A 58 -13.55 -18.37 7.49
CA SER A 58 -12.63 -17.75 6.54
C SER A 58 -12.21 -18.72 5.44
N LEU A 59 -12.19 -18.23 4.20
CA LEU A 59 -11.74 -18.95 3.02
C LEU A 59 -10.68 -18.13 2.29
N LYS A 60 -9.48 -18.71 2.13
CA LYS A 60 -8.42 -18.15 1.29
C LYS A 60 -8.18 -19.05 0.10
N ILE A 61 -8.27 -18.51 -1.12
CA ILE A 61 -8.00 -19.20 -2.37
C ILE A 61 -6.83 -18.48 -3.05
N ILE A 62 -5.75 -19.19 -3.32
CA ILE A 62 -4.49 -18.62 -3.79
C ILE A 62 -3.95 -19.48 -4.94
N ASN A 63 -3.50 -18.84 -6.02
CA ASN A 63 -2.81 -19.49 -7.16
C ASN A 63 -3.58 -20.65 -7.82
N CYS A 64 -4.92 -20.64 -7.76
CA CYS A 64 -5.75 -21.64 -8.45
C CYS A 64 -6.02 -21.19 -9.89
N SER A 65 -5.04 -21.38 -10.77
CA SER A 65 -5.03 -20.76 -12.11
C SER A 65 -6.19 -21.18 -13.03
N GLN A 66 -6.70 -22.40 -12.90
CA GLN A 66 -7.82 -22.91 -13.71
C GLN A 66 -9.21 -22.65 -13.09
N LEU A 67 -9.27 -22.11 -11.87
CA LEU A 67 -10.51 -21.96 -11.12
C LEU A 67 -11.37 -20.89 -11.76
N ASN A 68 -12.55 -21.30 -12.24
CA ASN A 68 -13.49 -20.40 -12.92
C ASN A 68 -14.88 -20.35 -12.26
N ASN A 69 -15.18 -21.28 -11.34
CA ASN A 69 -16.46 -21.36 -10.67
C ASN A 69 -16.30 -21.56 -9.16
N ILE A 70 -16.82 -20.62 -8.37
CA ILE A 70 -16.79 -20.66 -6.91
C ILE A 70 -18.23 -20.55 -6.38
N LYS A 71 -18.76 -21.66 -5.84
CA LYS A 71 -20.09 -21.71 -5.23
C LYS A 71 -19.99 -21.59 -3.72
N LEU A 72 -20.35 -20.42 -3.19
CA LEU A 72 -20.32 -20.10 -1.75
C LEU A 72 -21.72 -19.96 -1.12
N SER A 73 -22.78 -20.23 -1.87
CA SER A 73 -24.17 -19.87 -1.57
C SER A 73 -24.75 -20.36 -0.23
N LYS A 74 -24.15 -21.38 0.41
CA LYS A 74 -24.62 -21.94 1.69
C LYS A 74 -23.60 -21.84 2.82
N LEU A 75 -22.50 -21.12 2.62
CA LEU A 75 -21.51 -20.85 3.67
C LEU A 75 -21.98 -19.69 4.57
N THR A 76 -23.00 -19.94 5.39
CA THR A 76 -23.65 -18.89 6.21
C THR A 76 -22.76 -18.34 7.32
N GLU A 77 -21.72 -19.06 7.72
CA GLU A 77 -20.76 -18.63 8.76
C GLU A 77 -19.55 -17.87 8.17
N LEU A 78 -19.45 -17.76 6.83
CA LEU A 78 -18.30 -17.13 6.18
C LEU A 78 -18.29 -15.61 6.42
N GLU A 79 -17.28 -15.15 7.13
CA GLU A 79 -17.04 -13.73 7.46
C GLU A 79 -15.91 -13.15 6.59
N SER A 80 -14.96 -13.97 6.12
CA SER A 80 -13.82 -13.50 5.33
C SER A 80 -13.57 -14.37 4.10
N LEU A 81 -13.41 -13.73 2.94
CA LEU A 81 -13.07 -14.37 1.67
C LEU A 81 -11.92 -13.62 1.01
N SER A 82 -10.86 -14.35 0.67
CA SER A 82 -9.73 -13.81 -0.09
C SER A 82 -9.47 -14.70 -1.31
N VAL A 83 -9.51 -14.12 -2.51
CA VAL A 83 -9.31 -14.81 -3.79
C VAL A 83 -8.18 -14.13 -4.55
N ASN A 84 -7.04 -14.80 -4.63
CA ASN A 84 -5.81 -14.23 -5.16
C ASN A 84 -5.24 -15.08 -6.29
N ASN A 85 -4.79 -14.43 -7.36
CA ASN A 85 -4.10 -15.06 -8.48
C ASN A 85 -4.89 -16.22 -9.13
N CYS A 86 -6.22 -16.05 -9.25
CA CYS A 86 -7.10 -17.01 -9.90
C CYS A 86 -7.33 -16.60 -11.35
N GLN A 87 -6.44 -17.07 -12.24
CA GLN A 87 -6.35 -16.63 -13.64
C GLN A 87 -7.58 -16.99 -14.48
N GLY A 88 -8.32 -18.05 -14.12
CA GLY A 88 -9.53 -18.50 -14.82
C GLY A 88 -10.83 -17.89 -14.31
N LEU A 89 -10.80 -17.08 -13.25
CA LEU A 89 -12.03 -16.57 -12.61
C LEU A 89 -12.66 -15.47 -13.46
N ILE A 90 -13.90 -15.69 -13.91
CA ILE A 90 -14.64 -14.75 -14.79
C ILE A 90 -15.65 -13.92 -14.00
N GLU A 91 -16.34 -14.55 -13.06
CA GLU A 91 -17.38 -13.91 -12.24
C GLU A 91 -17.33 -14.45 -10.81
N LEU A 92 -17.76 -13.63 -9.85
CA LEU A 92 -17.96 -14.06 -8.47
C LEU A 92 -19.38 -13.70 -8.02
N ILE A 93 -20.17 -14.72 -7.76
CA ILE A 93 -21.59 -14.58 -7.40
C ILE A 93 -21.81 -14.99 -5.95
N PHE A 94 -22.41 -14.09 -5.19
CA PHE A 94 -22.86 -14.35 -3.83
C PHE A 94 -24.36 -14.55 -3.84
N LEU A 95 -24.81 -15.73 -3.40
CA LEU A 95 -26.22 -16.05 -3.24
C LEU A 95 -26.53 -16.14 -1.74
N LYS A 96 -27.69 -15.64 -1.32
CA LYS A 96 -28.26 -15.75 0.05
C LYS A 96 -27.60 -14.91 1.16
N LYS A 97 -27.15 -13.69 0.87
CA LYS A 97 -26.66 -12.72 1.88
C LYS A 97 -25.69 -13.32 2.91
N PRO A 98 -24.46 -13.69 2.49
CA PRO A 98 -23.46 -14.22 3.42
C PRO A 98 -23.14 -13.19 4.52
N ASN A 99 -22.66 -13.66 5.67
CA ASN A 99 -22.22 -12.80 6.78
C ASN A 99 -20.84 -12.17 6.53
N LEU A 100 -20.48 -11.97 5.26
CA LEU A 100 -19.15 -11.55 4.85
C LEU A 100 -18.89 -10.12 5.31
N THR A 101 -17.82 -9.92 6.08
CA THR A 101 -17.34 -8.62 6.55
C THR A 101 -16.09 -8.16 5.81
N VAL A 102 -15.31 -9.10 5.24
CA VAL A 102 -14.10 -8.82 4.47
C VAL A 102 -14.10 -9.59 3.15
N LEU A 103 -13.90 -8.88 2.04
CA LEU A 103 -13.72 -9.45 0.70
C LEU A 103 -12.46 -8.89 0.06
N GLU A 104 -11.52 -9.76 -0.23
CA GLU A 104 -10.29 -9.44 -0.96
C GLU A 104 -10.26 -10.22 -2.26
N ILE A 105 -10.08 -9.51 -3.37
CA ILE A 105 -9.88 -10.11 -4.68
C ILE A 105 -8.68 -9.44 -5.31
N SER A 106 -7.66 -10.23 -5.66
CA SER A 106 -6.49 -9.70 -6.35
C SER A 106 -6.04 -10.58 -7.51
N ASN A 107 -5.47 -9.95 -8.54
CA ASN A 107 -4.79 -10.65 -9.64
C ASN A 107 -5.69 -11.67 -10.35
N CYS A 108 -6.94 -11.28 -10.65
CA CYS A 108 -7.91 -12.12 -11.36
C CYS A 108 -8.21 -11.47 -12.73
N PRO A 109 -7.34 -11.64 -13.75
CA PRO A 109 -7.41 -10.85 -14.98
C PRO A 109 -8.58 -11.17 -15.90
N GLN A 110 -9.26 -12.30 -15.69
CA GLN A 110 -10.47 -12.63 -16.44
C GLN A 110 -11.76 -12.13 -15.77
N LEU A 111 -11.67 -11.64 -14.53
CA LEU A 111 -12.82 -11.21 -13.74
C LEU A 111 -13.40 -9.94 -14.36
N ASN A 112 -14.67 -10.00 -14.78
CA ASN A 112 -15.34 -8.89 -15.44
C ASN A 112 -16.56 -8.35 -14.68
N ASP A 113 -17.03 -9.07 -13.65
CA ASP A 113 -18.16 -8.66 -12.82
C ASP A 113 -18.07 -9.24 -11.39
N ILE A 114 -18.53 -8.46 -10.42
CA ILE A 114 -18.62 -8.85 -9.00
C ILE A 114 -19.99 -8.40 -8.48
N LYS A 115 -20.86 -9.35 -8.13
CA LYS A 115 -22.20 -9.05 -7.62
C LYS A 115 -22.17 -8.81 -6.10
N LEU A 116 -21.98 -7.55 -5.69
CA LEU A 116 -21.86 -7.16 -4.28
C LEU A 116 -23.20 -6.91 -3.57
N SER A 117 -24.33 -6.82 -4.29
CA SER A 117 -25.63 -6.40 -3.75
C SER A 117 -26.16 -7.23 -2.56
N GLU A 118 -25.74 -8.48 -2.46
CA GLU A 118 -26.15 -9.39 -1.38
C GLU A 118 -25.28 -9.24 -0.12
N LEU A 119 -24.12 -8.58 -0.19
CA LEU A 119 -23.09 -8.57 0.85
C LEU A 119 -23.34 -7.52 1.94
N ILE A 120 -24.56 -7.35 2.44
CA ILE A 120 -24.98 -6.23 3.31
C ILE A 120 -24.21 -6.00 4.63
N LYS A 121 -23.27 -6.88 5.01
CA LYS A 121 -22.42 -6.76 6.21
C LYS A 121 -20.95 -6.43 5.90
N LEU A 122 -20.61 -6.24 4.63
CA LEU A 122 -19.23 -6.00 4.19
C LEU A 122 -18.71 -4.69 4.77
N LYS A 123 -17.59 -4.76 5.49
CA LYS A 123 -16.92 -3.59 6.07
C LYS A 123 -15.69 -3.20 5.27
N SER A 124 -14.99 -4.19 4.71
CA SER A 124 -13.76 -3.99 3.96
C SER A 124 -13.83 -4.71 2.61
N LEU A 125 -13.54 -3.96 1.54
CA LEU A 125 -13.48 -4.45 0.17
C LEU A 125 -12.16 -4.05 -0.47
N THR A 126 -11.40 -5.05 -0.91
CA THR A 126 -10.20 -4.87 -1.73
C THR A 126 -10.41 -5.54 -3.07
N VAL A 127 -10.34 -4.77 -4.17
CA VAL A 127 -10.36 -5.30 -5.54
C VAL A 127 -9.17 -4.74 -6.31
N PHE A 128 -8.16 -5.58 -6.48
CA PHE A 128 -6.90 -5.19 -7.07
C PHE A 128 -6.62 -6.00 -8.34
N GLU A 129 -6.11 -5.37 -9.39
CA GLU A 129 -5.53 -6.13 -10.53
C GLU A 129 -6.52 -7.07 -11.21
N CYS A 130 -7.71 -6.53 -11.48
CA CYS A 130 -8.76 -7.17 -12.24
C CYS A 130 -9.01 -6.38 -13.53
N PRO A 131 -8.08 -6.37 -14.51
CA PRO A 131 -8.11 -5.48 -15.68
C PRO A 131 -9.33 -5.58 -16.59
N LYS A 132 -10.13 -6.66 -16.53
CA LYS A 132 -11.39 -6.78 -17.28
C LYS A 132 -12.60 -6.23 -16.53
N LEU A 133 -12.46 -5.91 -15.26
CA LEU A 133 -13.51 -5.31 -14.45
C LEU A 133 -13.54 -3.80 -14.78
N ASN A 134 -14.49 -3.38 -15.59
CA ASN A 134 -14.62 -1.98 -15.98
C ASN A 134 -15.26 -1.15 -14.88
N GLY A 135 -16.38 -1.65 -14.35
CA GLY A 135 -17.19 -0.97 -13.35
C GLY A 135 -17.28 -1.74 -12.06
N LEU A 136 -17.38 -1.03 -10.93
CA LEU A 136 -17.67 -1.63 -9.63
C LEU A 136 -18.78 -0.85 -8.93
N ASN A 137 -19.89 -1.53 -8.62
CA ASN A 137 -20.91 -1.00 -7.75
C ASN A 137 -20.80 -1.67 -6.37
N CYS A 138 -20.32 -0.89 -5.42
CA CYS A 138 -20.18 -1.24 -4.00
C CYS A 138 -21.05 -0.36 -3.10
N SER A 139 -22.12 0.23 -3.67
CA SER A 139 -23.06 1.05 -2.94
C SER A 139 -23.77 0.25 -1.84
N SER A 140 -24.08 0.92 -0.73
CA SER A 140 -25.09 0.48 0.26
C SER A 140 -24.73 -0.75 1.12
N ILE A 141 -23.56 -0.75 1.78
CA ILE A 141 -23.11 -1.92 2.56
C ILE A 141 -22.54 -1.59 3.96
N GLY A 142 -22.44 -0.33 4.37
CA GLY A 142 -21.74 0.01 5.63
C GLY A 142 -20.22 -0.25 5.54
N LEU A 143 -19.69 -0.26 4.32
CA LEU A 143 -18.25 -0.27 4.05
C LEU A 143 -17.58 0.88 4.79
N THR A 144 -16.51 0.58 5.51
CA THR A 144 -15.63 1.55 6.16
C THR A 144 -14.28 1.66 5.45
N GLU A 145 -13.93 0.63 4.66
CA GLU A 145 -12.66 0.54 3.92
C GLU A 145 -12.90 0.10 2.46
N LEU A 146 -12.24 0.79 1.53
CA LEU A 146 -12.28 0.46 0.10
C LEU A 146 -10.90 0.68 -0.52
N GLU A 147 -10.33 -0.39 -1.09
CA GLU A 147 -9.09 -0.33 -1.85
C GLU A 147 -9.31 -0.92 -3.24
N ILE A 148 -9.16 -0.10 -4.27
CA ILE A 148 -9.46 -0.49 -5.66
C ILE A 148 -8.43 0.05 -6.64
N SER A 149 -8.19 -0.68 -7.72
CA SER A 149 -7.32 -0.25 -8.82
C SER A 149 -7.89 -0.50 -10.20
N LYS A 150 -7.46 0.35 -11.14
CA LYS A 150 -7.66 0.20 -12.60
C LYS A 150 -9.12 0.13 -13.07
N LEU A 151 -10.07 0.67 -12.31
CA LEU A 151 -11.48 0.76 -12.69
C LEU A 151 -11.76 2.02 -13.56
N SER A 152 -12.78 1.95 -14.42
CA SER A 152 -13.26 3.07 -15.23
C SER A 152 -14.53 3.73 -14.69
N GLU A 153 -15.37 2.98 -13.96
CA GLU A 153 -16.59 3.48 -13.34
C GLU A 153 -16.75 2.91 -11.92
N VAL A 154 -17.03 3.76 -10.93
CA VAL A 154 -17.22 3.32 -9.55
C VAL A 154 -18.43 3.97 -8.92
N ASP A 155 -19.30 3.17 -8.32
CA ASP A 155 -20.34 3.62 -7.40
C ASP A 155 -20.02 3.09 -5.99
N CYS A 156 -19.61 4.00 -5.11
CA CYS A 156 -19.39 3.80 -3.68
C CYS A 156 -20.28 4.75 -2.86
N SER A 157 -21.50 4.99 -3.33
CA SER A 157 -22.49 5.77 -2.59
C SER A 157 -23.02 5.03 -1.35
N ASN A 158 -23.51 5.76 -0.35
CA ASN A 158 -24.12 5.18 0.86
C ASN A 158 -23.18 4.23 1.64
N THR A 159 -21.97 4.69 1.90
CA THR A 159 -20.92 4.00 2.70
C THR A 159 -20.53 4.83 3.93
N LEU A 160 -19.70 4.26 4.79
CA LEU A 160 -19.20 4.87 6.03
C LEU A 160 -17.70 5.19 5.94
N ILE A 161 -17.19 5.37 4.72
CA ILE A 161 -15.75 5.55 4.47
C ILE A 161 -15.35 6.99 4.79
N GLU A 162 -14.34 7.16 5.65
CA GLU A 162 -13.80 8.49 6.01
C GLU A 162 -12.77 9.00 4.99
N ILE A 163 -11.99 8.10 4.38
CA ILE A 163 -10.93 8.45 3.44
C ILE A 163 -11.13 7.63 2.17
N LEU A 164 -11.53 8.31 1.08
CA LEU A 164 -11.64 7.72 -0.25
C LEU A 164 -10.47 8.17 -1.11
N SER A 165 -9.76 7.22 -1.70
CA SER A 165 -8.63 7.49 -2.59
C SER A 165 -8.76 6.69 -3.88
N PHE A 166 -8.74 7.40 -5.01
CA PHE A 166 -8.83 6.81 -6.35
C PHE A 166 -7.51 6.90 -7.12
N ASN A 167 -6.40 7.05 -6.37
CA ASN A 167 -5.08 7.24 -6.94
C ASN A 167 -4.59 6.08 -7.83
N LEU A 168 -5.12 4.89 -7.63
CA LEU A 168 -4.81 3.68 -8.40
C LEU A 168 -5.81 3.42 -9.52
N CYS A 169 -6.73 4.36 -9.77
CA CYS A 169 -7.71 4.33 -10.85
C CYS A 169 -7.47 5.49 -11.84
N PRO A 170 -6.31 5.58 -12.51
CA PRO A 170 -5.96 6.71 -13.39
C PRO A 170 -6.87 6.82 -14.63
N ASN A 171 -7.63 5.77 -14.95
CA ASN A 171 -8.56 5.73 -16.07
C ASN A 171 -10.04 5.89 -15.66
N ILE A 172 -10.32 6.23 -14.39
CA ILE A 172 -11.69 6.45 -13.94
C ILE A 172 -12.32 7.61 -14.71
N THR A 173 -13.55 7.40 -15.19
CA THR A 173 -14.34 8.36 -15.96
C THR A 173 -15.61 8.77 -15.25
N LYS A 174 -16.16 7.91 -14.39
CA LYS A 174 -17.34 8.20 -13.58
C LYS A 174 -17.13 7.73 -12.14
N LEU A 175 -17.40 8.60 -11.20
CA LEU A 175 -17.32 8.31 -9.77
C LEU A 175 -18.57 8.82 -9.06
N ASN A 176 -19.33 7.91 -8.45
CA ASN A 176 -20.40 8.25 -7.52
C ASN A 176 -19.97 7.90 -6.09
N CYS A 177 -19.73 8.91 -5.26
CA CYS A 177 -19.45 8.79 -3.83
C CYS A 177 -20.47 9.56 -2.98
N SER A 178 -21.70 9.74 -3.50
CA SER A 178 -22.78 10.46 -2.82
C SER A 178 -23.25 9.79 -1.53
N ASN A 179 -23.86 10.56 -0.64
CA ASN A 179 -24.43 10.10 0.63
C ASN A 179 -23.39 9.42 1.55
N ASN A 180 -22.17 9.93 1.56
CA ASN A 180 -21.10 9.51 2.48
C ASN A 180 -20.90 10.59 3.56
N ASP A 181 -21.71 10.54 4.61
CA ASP A 181 -21.71 11.51 5.70
C ASP A 181 -20.48 11.43 6.61
N LYS A 182 -19.72 10.32 6.57
CA LYS A 182 -18.46 10.16 7.30
C LYS A 182 -17.23 10.60 6.52
N LEU A 183 -17.37 10.92 5.23
CA LEU A 183 -16.25 11.29 4.38
C LEU A 183 -15.52 12.52 4.95
N ILE A 184 -14.21 12.46 5.04
CA ILE A 184 -13.31 13.55 5.47
C ILE A 184 -12.40 13.92 4.30
N ILE A 185 -11.91 12.93 3.56
CA ILE A 185 -10.98 13.10 2.45
C ILE A 185 -11.50 12.37 1.22
N LEU A 186 -11.54 13.07 0.09
CA LEU A 186 -11.71 12.49 -1.24
C LEU A 186 -10.50 12.86 -2.10
N ASP A 187 -9.62 11.88 -2.35
CA ASP A 187 -8.45 12.04 -3.20
C ASP A 187 -8.73 11.50 -4.61
N VAL A 188 -8.95 12.44 -5.54
CA VAL A 188 -9.12 12.21 -6.98
C VAL A 188 -7.97 12.82 -7.79
N THR A 189 -6.82 13.08 -7.15
CA THR A 189 -5.72 13.84 -7.76
C THR A 189 -5.02 13.12 -8.92
N ASN A 190 -5.30 11.83 -9.16
CA ASN A 190 -4.81 11.10 -10.34
C ASN A 190 -5.89 10.81 -11.39
N CYS A 191 -7.10 11.30 -11.16
CA CYS A 191 -8.26 10.98 -12.00
C CYS A 191 -8.36 11.94 -13.19
N SER A 192 -7.29 12.03 -13.99
CA SER A 192 -7.17 12.97 -15.11
C SER A 192 -8.13 12.71 -16.29
N LYS A 193 -8.86 11.60 -16.25
CA LYS A 193 -9.91 11.24 -17.21
C LYS A 193 -11.33 11.32 -16.63
N LEU A 194 -11.49 11.81 -15.40
CA LEU A 194 -12.76 11.86 -14.70
C LEU A 194 -13.71 12.87 -15.36
N LYS A 195 -14.83 12.38 -15.88
CA LYS A 195 -15.84 13.19 -16.58
C LYS A 195 -17.02 13.53 -15.69
N GLU A 196 -17.39 12.63 -14.79
CA GLU A 196 -18.53 12.78 -13.89
C GLU A 196 -18.11 12.43 -12.46
N LEU A 197 -18.36 13.36 -11.54
CA LEU A 197 -18.19 13.18 -10.10
C LEU A 197 -19.48 13.54 -9.37
N ASP A 198 -20.07 12.57 -8.69
CA ASP A 198 -21.21 12.79 -7.78
C ASP A 198 -20.75 12.65 -6.33
N CYS A 199 -20.67 13.77 -5.62
CA CYS A 199 -20.34 13.84 -4.19
C CYS A 199 -21.44 14.57 -3.40
N THR A 200 -22.69 14.47 -3.88
CA THR A 200 -23.86 15.04 -3.19
C THR A 200 -24.04 14.42 -1.81
N ASN A 201 -24.55 15.20 -0.85
CA ASN A 201 -24.83 14.74 0.52
C ASN A 201 -23.62 14.16 1.31
N CYS A 202 -22.38 14.50 0.95
CA CYS A 202 -21.17 14.09 1.71
C CYS A 202 -20.83 15.05 2.86
N SER A 203 -21.84 15.58 3.55
CA SER A 203 -21.69 16.76 4.40
C SER A 203 -21.51 16.43 5.87
N ASN A 204 -20.26 16.42 6.33
CA ASN A 204 -19.94 16.60 7.75
C ASN A 204 -19.07 17.84 7.97
N SER A 205 -18.72 18.10 9.23
CA SER A 205 -17.87 19.23 9.61
C SER A 205 -16.42 19.14 9.11
N ASN A 206 -15.97 17.95 8.69
CA ASN A 206 -14.57 17.64 8.45
C ASN A 206 -14.21 17.58 6.95
N PHE A 207 -15.16 17.24 6.08
CA PHE A 207 -15.01 17.38 4.63
C PHE A 207 -15.13 18.84 4.25
N THR A 208 -13.98 19.51 4.15
CA THR A 208 -13.92 20.97 3.94
C THR A 208 -13.25 21.35 2.63
N ARG A 209 -12.58 20.41 1.95
CA ARG A 209 -11.83 20.66 0.72
C ARG A 209 -12.00 19.50 -0.26
N LEU A 210 -12.18 19.84 -1.53
CA LEU A 210 -12.14 18.93 -2.67
C LEU A 210 -11.15 19.46 -3.70
N ASP A 211 -10.09 18.71 -3.96
CA ASP A 211 -9.05 19.07 -4.91
C ASP A 211 -9.28 18.39 -6.27
N LEU A 212 -9.65 19.19 -7.27
CA LEU A 212 -9.90 18.79 -8.64
C LEU A 212 -8.84 19.35 -9.62
N SER A 213 -7.72 19.86 -9.11
CA SER A 213 -6.68 20.50 -9.92
C SER A 213 -6.15 19.63 -11.07
N ASN A 214 -6.13 18.31 -10.88
CA ASN A 214 -5.68 17.34 -11.89
C ASN A 214 -6.82 16.67 -12.66
N CYS A 215 -8.08 17.06 -12.43
CA CYS A 215 -9.23 16.58 -13.19
C CYS A 215 -9.44 17.43 -14.46
N PRO A 216 -10.13 16.91 -15.48
CA PRO A 216 -10.53 17.71 -16.65
C PRO A 216 -11.30 18.98 -16.26
N LYS A 217 -11.05 20.09 -16.97
CA LYS A 217 -11.74 21.37 -16.71
C LYS A 217 -13.25 21.30 -16.97
N ASP A 218 -13.67 20.42 -17.87
CA ASP A 218 -15.04 20.17 -18.27
C ASP A 218 -15.75 19.09 -17.42
N ILE A 219 -15.11 18.63 -16.33
CA ILE A 219 -15.72 17.67 -15.40
C ILE A 219 -17.09 18.15 -14.89
N VAL A 220 -18.08 17.27 -14.97
CA VAL A 220 -19.41 17.49 -14.39
C VAL A 220 -19.38 17.06 -12.92
N VAL A 221 -19.45 18.03 -12.01
CA VAL A 221 -19.44 17.78 -10.56
C VAL A 221 -20.82 18.08 -9.97
N LYS A 222 -21.50 17.04 -9.48
CA LYS A 222 -22.65 17.22 -8.59
C LYS A 222 -22.13 17.43 -7.18
N ARG A 223 -22.19 18.69 -6.75
CA ARG A 223 -21.41 19.23 -5.64
C ARG A 223 -21.84 18.68 -4.27
N PRO A 224 -20.91 18.65 -3.29
CA PRO A 224 -21.23 18.39 -1.90
C PRO A 224 -21.88 19.64 -1.26
N HIS A 225 -21.98 19.66 0.07
CA HIS A 225 -22.52 20.81 0.79
C HIS A 225 -21.72 22.10 0.51
N PRO A 226 -22.35 23.29 0.48
CA PRO A 226 -21.70 24.55 0.09
C PRO A 226 -20.47 24.98 0.90
N ASN A 227 -20.21 24.35 2.05
CA ASN A 227 -19.05 24.60 2.90
C ASN A 227 -17.75 23.95 2.38
N VAL A 228 -17.83 23.03 1.41
CA VAL A 228 -16.64 22.40 0.83
C VAL A 228 -15.99 23.34 -0.17
N ASN A 229 -14.74 23.73 0.09
CA ASN A 229 -13.94 24.51 -0.83
C ASN A 229 -13.43 23.63 -2.00
N ILE A 230 -13.83 23.95 -3.22
CA ILE A 230 -13.41 23.24 -4.43
C ILE A 230 -12.24 23.98 -5.07
N ILE A 231 -11.13 23.28 -5.26
CA ILE A 231 -9.95 23.80 -5.95
C ILE A 231 -9.88 23.16 -7.32
N GLN A 232 -10.02 23.95 -8.37
CA GLN A 232 -9.94 23.47 -9.77
C GLN A 232 -8.88 24.24 -10.58
N ASP A 233 -8.25 25.26 -9.99
CA ASP A 233 -7.24 26.05 -10.65
C ASP A 233 -5.92 25.27 -10.74
N ILE A 234 -5.47 25.12 -11.97
CA ILE A 234 -4.18 24.55 -12.34
C ILE A 234 -3.15 25.66 -12.07
N GLU A 235 -2.41 25.56 -10.97
CA GLU A 235 -1.04 26.01 -11.10
C GLU A 235 -0.36 24.99 -12.03
N ASP A 236 -0.07 25.40 -13.26
CA ASP A 236 0.63 24.64 -14.31
C ASP A 236 2.11 24.39 -13.93
N ARG A 237 2.37 24.32 -12.63
CA ARG A 237 3.66 24.07 -12.02
C ARG A 237 3.86 22.56 -12.03
N LYS A 238 4.71 22.12 -12.95
CA LYS A 238 5.25 20.76 -12.99
C LYS A 238 5.65 20.33 -11.57
N THR A 239 5.01 19.28 -11.07
CA THR A 239 5.24 18.80 -9.71
C THR A 239 6.43 17.83 -9.69
N LYS A 240 7.43 18.09 -8.85
CA LYS A 240 8.57 17.19 -8.66
C LYS A 240 8.16 16.03 -7.76
N ASN A 241 8.07 14.82 -8.33
CA ASN A 241 7.59 13.64 -7.63
C ASN A 241 8.76 12.90 -6.96
N LEU A 242 8.76 12.88 -5.62
CA LEU A 242 9.74 12.23 -4.77
C LEU A 242 9.17 10.91 -4.23
N VAL A 243 9.83 9.79 -4.51
CA VAL A 243 9.45 8.48 -3.95
C VAL A 243 10.43 8.12 -2.84
N ILE A 244 9.95 7.91 -1.62
CA ILE A 244 10.81 7.55 -0.48
C ILE A 244 10.76 6.04 -0.27
N VAL A 245 11.91 5.39 -0.39
CA VAL A 245 12.05 3.94 -0.19
C VAL A 245 13.17 3.63 0.79
N GLY A 246 13.15 2.44 1.38
CA GLY A 246 14.15 2.00 2.34
C GLY A 246 13.60 1.01 3.35
N ARG A 247 14.45 0.61 4.29
CA ARG A 247 14.10 -0.35 5.34
C ARG A 247 12.96 0.17 6.23
N THR A 248 12.21 -0.72 6.87
CA THR A 248 11.35 -0.32 7.99
C THR A 248 12.19 0.24 9.15
N GLY A 249 11.72 1.32 9.78
CA GLY A 249 12.39 1.94 10.92
C GLY A 249 13.48 2.97 10.58
N CYS A 250 13.92 3.10 9.32
CA CYS A 250 14.96 4.07 8.94
C CYS A 250 14.47 5.53 8.85
N GLY A 251 13.30 5.87 9.41
CA GLY A 251 12.82 7.25 9.46
C GLY A 251 12.19 7.82 8.18
N LYS A 252 11.71 7.01 7.24
CA LYS A 252 11.02 7.48 6.01
C LYS A 252 9.86 8.43 6.28
N SER A 253 8.90 8.02 7.13
CA SER A 253 7.73 8.82 7.48
C SER A 253 8.11 10.11 8.21
N ALA A 254 9.09 10.04 9.12
CA ALA A 254 9.65 11.22 9.76
C ALA A 254 10.33 12.17 8.75
N LEU A 255 11.03 11.63 7.76
CA LEU A 255 11.59 12.42 6.65
C LEU A 255 10.49 13.06 5.80
N CYS A 256 9.37 12.37 5.54
CA CYS A 256 8.20 12.95 4.87
C CYS A 256 7.60 14.12 5.67
N ASN A 257 7.49 13.99 7.00
CA ASN A 257 7.07 15.09 7.87
C ASN A 257 8.04 16.28 7.82
N VAL A 258 9.36 16.04 7.82
CA VAL A 258 10.38 17.07 7.58
C VAL A 258 10.20 17.75 6.22
N LEU A 259 10.01 16.96 5.15
CA LEU A 259 9.84 17.44 3.77
C LEU A 259 8.52 18.13 3.51
N THR A 260 7.48 17.88 4.30
CA THR A 260 6.17 18.54 4.16
C THR A 260 5.93 19.62 5.21
N ASN A 261 6.78 19.69 6.25
CA ASN A 261 6.65 20.56 7.40
C ASN A 261 5.30 20.35 8.13
N THR A 262 4.92 19.08 8.29
CA THR A 262 3.67 18.65 8.95
C THR A 262 3.89 17.36 9.74
N ASP A 263 2.87 16.90 10.46
CA ASP A 263 2.87 15.66 11.25
C ASP A 263 1.82 14.64 10.72
N GLU A 264 1.55 14.64 9.41
CA GLU A 264 0.51 13.79 8.79
C GLU A 264 0.96 12.36 8.46
N PHE A 265 2.27 12.14 8.38
CA PHE A 265 2.85 10.81 8.25
C PHE A 265 3.06 10.25 9.66
N GLU A 266 2.55 9.05 9.89
CA GLU A 266 2.59 8.46 11.23
C GLU A 266 4.02 8.02 11.55
N GLU A 267 4.58 8.55 12.63
CA GLU A 267 5.93 8.23 13.10
C GLU A 267 5.85 7.27 14.28
N SER A 268 6.66 6.21 14.28
CA SER A 268 6.79 5.30 15.41
C SER A 268 8.24 4.96 15.67
N GLY A 269 8.63 4.90 16.96
CA GLY A 269 9.92 4.37 17.39
C GLY A 269 10.03 2.84 17.31
N CYS A 270 8.93 2.13 16.99
CA CYS A 270 8.91 0.68 16.90
C CYS A 270 9.54 0.17 15.59
N SER A 271 10.16 -1.01 15.66
CA SER A 271 10.77 -1.69 14.51
C SER A 271 9.76 -2.28 13.53
N ILE A 272 8.46 -2.33 13.88
CA ILE A 272 7.36 -2.84 13.04
C ILE A 272 6.79 -1.69 12.20
N SER A 273 6.54 -1.94 10.91
CA SER A 273 6.00 -0.91 10.02
C SER A 273 4.55 -0.55 10.40
N VAL A 274 4.34 0.70 10.81
CA VAL A 274 3.01 1.29 11.03
C VAL A 274 2.34 1.65 9.71
N THR A 275 3.12 2.15 8.75
CA THR A 275 2.67 2.45 7.39
C THR A 275 2.29 1.17 6.65
N LYS A 276 1.02 0.79 6.68
CA LYS A 276 0.49 -0.38 5.95
C LYS A 276 0.21 -0.10 4.48
N ASN A 277 0.02 1.16 4.09
CA ASN A 277 -0.28 1.65 2.74
C ASN A 277 0.58 2.87 2.43
N PHE A 278 0.81 3.18 1.14
CA PHE A 278 1.52 4.41 0.79
C PHE A 278 0.68 5.64 1.17
N LYS A 279 1.36 6.73 1.54
CA LYS A 279 0.76 8.06 1.73
C LYS A 279 1.45 9.03 0.78
N LYS A 280 0.70 9.99 0.24
CA LYS A 280 1.29 11.04 -0.61
C LYS A 280 0.85 12.42 -0.16
N LYS A 281 1.71 13.42 -0.39
CA LYS A 281 1.40 14.81 -0.07
C LYS A 281 2.10 15.77 -1.00
N VAL A 282 1.38 16.80 -1.43
CA VAL A 282 1.91 17.92 -2.20
C VAL A 282 2.29 19.06 -1.25
N PHE A 283 3.42 19.72 -1.51
CA PHE A 283 3.92 20.88 -0.77
C PHE A 283 4.73 21.81 -1.68
N GLU A 284 4.91 23.06 -1.26
CA GLU A 284 5.71 24.05 -2.00
C GLU A 284 7.10 24.25 -1.36
N TRP A 285 8.11 24.44 -2.20
CA TRP A 285 9.42 24.96 -1.81
C TRP A 285 9.94 25.93 -2.88
N LYS A 286 10.27 27.17 -2.48
CA LYS A 286 10.79 28.23 -3.36
C LYS A 286 9.96 28.41 -4.65
N GLY A 287 8.63 28.38 -4.55
CA GLY A 287 7.73 28.53 -5.71
C GLY A 287 7.61 27.29 -6.60
N LYS A 288 8.23 26.15 -6.25
CA LYS A 288 8.10 24.88 -6.98
C LYS A 288 7.27 23.88 -6.18
N ASN A 289 6.43 23.14 -6.88
CA ASN A 289 5.59 22.10 -6.27
C ASN A 289 6.38 20.79 -6.20
N PHE A 290 6.36 20.17 -5.03
CA PHE A 290 6.88 18.84 -4.79
C PHE A 290 5.75 17.95 -4.31
N ARG A 291 5.82 16.67 -4.68
CA ARG A 291 4.95 15.63 -4.14
C ARG A 291 5.81 14.54 -3.56
N VAL A 292 5.66 14.26 -2.28
CA VAL A 292 6.33 13.14 -1.63
C VAL A 292 5.37 11.95 -1.56
N VAL A 293 5.87 10.77 -1.87
CA VAL A 293 5.20 9.49 -1.70
C VAL A 293 5.99 8.69 -0.66
N ASP A 294 5.42 8.54 0.53
CA ASP A 294 5.92 7.64 1.57
C ASP A 294 5.46 6.22 1.24
N THR A 295 6.40 5.31 1.03
CA THR A 295 6.09 3.91 0.76
C THR A 295 6.19 3.07 2.02
N VAL A 296 5.52 1.91 2.01
CA VAL A 296 5.82 0.81 2.95
C VAL A 296 7.33 0.54 3.00
N GLY A 297 7.83 0.26 4.20
CA GLY A 297 9.22 -0.15 4.37
C GLY A 297 9.45 -1.56 3.85
N VAL A 298 10.64 -1.82 3.33
CA VAL A 298 11.09 -3.18 3.03
C VAL A 298 11.66 -3.76 4.32
N TRP A 299 11.32 -5.00 4.68
CA TRP A 299 11.68 -5.70 5.94
C TRP A 299 10.80 -5.42 7.15
N ASN A 300 10.68 -6.42 8.05
CA ASN A 300 9.91 -6.37 9.31
C ASN A 300 8.46 -5.85 9.16
N THR A 301 7.85 -6.17 8.01
CA THR A 301 6.43 -6.00 7.77
C THR A 301 5.74 -7.32 8.08
N LYS A 302 4.56 -7.31 8.71
CA LYS A 302 3.69 -8.50 8.83
C LYS A 302 3.13 -9.00 7.47
N MET A 303 3.70 -8.51 6.37
CA MET A 303 3.25 -8.72 4.99
C MET A 303 4.31 -9.48 4.21
N PRO A 304 3.91 -10.44 3.34
CA PRO A 304 4.84 -11.10 2.43
C PRO A 304 5.54 -10.09 1.51
N LEU A 305 6.82 -10.35 1.18
CA LEU A 305 7.64 -9.45 0.34
C LEU A 305 6.95 -9.03 -0.96
N LYS A 306 6.28 -9.99 -1.64
CA LYS A 306 5.51 -9.73 -2.86
C LYS A 306 4.50 -8.58 -2.67
N ASN A 307 3.78 -8.59 -1.55
CA ASN A 307 2.77 -7.59 -1.25
C ASN A 307 3.41 -6.24 -0.88
N VAL A 308 4.56 -6.25 -0.21
CA VAL A 308 5.34 -5.03 0.04
C VAL A 308 5.75 -4.38 -1.27
N LEU A 309 6.32 -5.15 -2.21
CA LEU A 309 6.72 -4.64 -3.52
C LEU A 309 5.54 -4.11 -4.33
N TYR A 310 4.38 -4.79 -4.29
CA TYR A 310 3.16 -4.30 -4.91
C TYR A 310 2.70 -2.96 -4.30
N LYS A 311 2.73 -2.80 -2.97
CA LYS A 311 2.36 -1.52 -2.36
C LYS A 311 3.35 -0.39 -2.65
N ILE A 312 4.64 -0.69 -2.83
CA ILE A 312 5.63 0.29 -3.34
C ILE A 312 5.24 0.71 -4.76
N ILE A 313 4.96 -0.27 -5.62
CA ILE A 313 4.51 -0.03 -6.99
C ILE A 313 3.23 0.81 -7.01
N ASP A 314 2.27 0.54 -6.14
CA ASP A 314 1.03 1.31 -6.04
C ASP A 314 1.33 2.78 -5.70
N GLY A 315 2.26 3.02 -4.79
CA GLY A 315 2.77 4.37 -4.51
C GLY A 315 3.36 5.05 -5.75
N ILE A 316 4.09 4.32 -6.59
CA ILE A 316 4.63 4.86 -7.85
C ILE A 316 3.52 5.07 -8.89
N TYR A 317 2.53 4.18 -8.99
CA TYR A 317 1.38 4.38 -9.87
C TYR A 317 0.47 5.51 -9.39
N SER A 318 0.58 5.90 -8.13
CA SER A 318 -0.06 7.08 -7.59
C SER A 318 0.55 8.41 -8.08
N ILE A 319 1.57 8.37 -8.94
CA ILE A 319 2.19 9.52 -9.60
C ILE A 319 2.29 9.28 -11.12
N PRO A 320 1.17 9.40 -11.87
CA PRO A 320 1.13 9.03 -13.29
C PRO A 320 2.08 9.85 -14.17
N GLU A 321 2.52 11.03 -13.72
CA GLU A 321 3.53 11.86 -14.39
C GLU A 321 4.92 11.19 -14.38
N GLY A 322 5.18 10.29 -13.43
CA GLY A 322 6.44 9.55 -13.27
C GLY A 322 7.29 10.09 -12.13
N ILE A 323 8.47 9.50 -11.92
CA ILE A 323 9.35 9.78 -10.78
C ILE A 323 10.33 10.91 -11.14
N SER A 324 10.48 11.91 -10.28
CA SER A 324 11.53 12.94 -10.41
C SER A 324 12.79 12.60 -9.63
N GLN A 325 12.64 11.98 -8.46
CA GLN A 325 13.75 11.48 -7.64
C GLN A 325 13.26 10.34 -6.75
N VAL A 326 14.10 9.32 -6.56
CA VAL A 326 13.96 8.30 -5.52
C VAL A 326 14.89 8.65 -4.37
N LEU A 327 14.36 8.73 -3.16
CA LEU A 327 15.14 8.90 -1.94
C LEU A 327 15.30 7.53 -1.28
N PHE A 328 16.48 6.93 -1.41
CA PHE A 328 16.82 5.69 -0.72
C PHE A 328 17.31 6.02 0.69
N VAL A 329 16.47 5.78 1.69
CA VAL A 329 16.70 6.19 3.08
C VAL A 329 17.33 5.07 3.89
N PHE A 330 18.40 5.41 4.59
CA PHE A 330 18.99 4.59 5.65
C PHE A 330 19.37 5.48 6.84
N ASP A 331 19.63 4.88 7.98
CA ASP A 331 19.92 5.55 9.26
C ASP A 331 21.39 5.37 9.68
N GLU A 332 21.66 4.51 10.67
CA GLU A 332 22.92 4.41 11.40
C GLU A 332 24.03 3.77 10.57
N SER A 333 23.71 2.74 9.80
CA SER A 333 24.71 2.04 9.00
C SER A 333 24.12 1.48 7.71
N PHE A 334 24.87 1.63 6.63
CA PHE A 334 24.60 0.95 5.38
C PHE A 334 25.20 -0.45 5.51
N THR A 335 24.36 -1.43 5.81
CA THR A 335 24.76 -2.83 6.03
C THR A 335 24.43 -3.68 4.81
N GLU A 336 24.67 -4.99 4.91
CA GLU A 336 24.26 -5.96 3.90
C GLU A 336 22.73 -5.96 3.70
N ASN A 337 21.95 -5.63 4.74
CA ASN A 337 20.50 -5.50 4.62
C ASN A 337 20.11 -4.35 3.68
N GLU A 338 20.73 -3.18 3.83
CA GLU A 338 20.50 -2.04 2.92
C GLU A 338 20.94 -2.36 1.49
N VAL A 339 22.05 -3.09 1.32
CA VAL A 339 22.50 -3.59 0.00
C VAL A 339 21.44 -4.52 -0.63
N ASN A 340 20.91 -5.46 0.14
CA ASN A 340 19.90 -6.42 -0.32
C ASN A 340 18.60 -5.71 -0.71
N ILE A 341 18.14 -4.76 0.10
CA ILE A 341 16.94 -3.96 -0.19
C ILE A 341 17.16 -3.10 -1.44
N PHE A 342 18.33 -2.48 -1.57
CA PHE A 342 18.66 -1.67 -2.74
C PHE A 342 18.63 -2.50 -4.02
N ASN A 343 19.30 -3.65 -4.03
CA ASN A 343 19.32 -4.56 -5.18
C ASN A 343 17.94 -5.14 -5.48
N LEU A 344 17.17 -5.51 -4.46
CA LEU A 344 15.79 -5.93 -4.61
C LEU A 344 14.97 -4.87 -5.36
N LEU A 345 14.99 -3.62 -4.89
CA LEU A 345 14.21 -2.53 -5.51
C LEU A 345 14.70 -2.22 -6.93
N LYS A 346 16.03 -2.21 -7.12
CA LYS A 346 16.67 -2.01 -8.43
C LYS A 346 16.24 -3.08 -9.43
N ASP A 347 16.32 -4.35 -9.05
CA ASP A 347 16.11 -5.47 -9.96
C ASP A 347 14.63 -5.78 -10.20
N SER A 348 13.76 -5.48 -9.21
CA SER A 348 12.33 -5.83 -9.28
C SER A 348 11.39 -4.68 -9.66
N ILE A 349 11.74 -3.43 -9.37
CA ILE A 349 10.86 -2.27 -9.57
C ILE A 349 11.50 -1.25 -10.51
N PHE A 350 12.70 -0.78 -10.16
CA PHE A 350 13.19 0.46 -10.74
C PHE A 350 14.03 0.29 -12.00
N GLN A 351 14.57 -0.91 -12.26
CA GLN A 351 15.45 -1.20 -13.41
C GLN A 351 16.77 -0.42 -13.34
N SER A 352 17.72 -0.69 -14.24
CA SER A 352 19.07 -0.11 -14.16
C SER A 352 19.10 1.42 -14.32
N ASP A 353 18.20 1.97 -15.13
CA ASP A 353 18.29 3.36 -15.59
C ASP A 353 17.75 4.37 -14.56
N ILE A 354 17.07 3.89 -13.51
CA ILE A 354 16.62 4.73 -12.40
C ILE A 354 17.78 5.31 -11.58
N LEU A 355 18.98 4.74 -11.65
CA LEU A 355 20.05 5.04 -10.69
C LEU A 355 20.46 6.52 -10.75
N ASP A 356 20.33 7.14 -11.93
CA ASP A 356 20.51 8.58 -12.16
C ASP A 356 19.45 9.47 -11.49
N TYR A 357 18.38 8.87 -10.98
CA TYR A 357 17.28 9.47 -10.22
C TYR A 357 17.33 9.07 -8.74
N VAL A 358 18.29 8.25 -8.30
CA VAL A 358 18.40 7.84 -6.90
C VAL A 358 19.34 8.77 -6.13
N THR A 359 18.84 9.37 -5.06
CA THR A 359 19.66 10.01 -4.02
C THR A 359 19.61 9.15 -2.77
N ILE A 360 20.78 8.82 -2.21
CA ILE A 360 20.86 8.15 -0.93
C ILE A 360 20.69 9.21 0.17
N VAL A 361 19.81 8.97 1.13
CA VAL A 361 19.58 9.88 2.26
C VAL A 361 19.94 9.17 3.56
N ARG A 362 20.94 9.70 4.26
CA ARG A 362 21.31 9.24 5.60
C ARG A 362 20.59 10.08 6.65
N THR A 363 19.71 9.43 7.39
CA THR A 363 18.94 10.00 8.51
C THR A 363 19.63 9.72 9.85
N ASN A 364 19.10 10.27 10.95
CA ASN A 364 19.63 10.10 12.30
C ASN A 364 21.15 10.39 12.41
N PHE A 365 21.60 11.45 11.74
CA PHE A 365 23.01 11.83 11.70
C PHE A 365 23.21 13.20 12.33
N SER A 366 23.41 13.27 13.65
CA SER A 366 23.53 14.51 14.42
C SER A 366 24.56 15.51 13.88
N ASN A 367 25.66 15.00 13.28
CA ASN A 367 26.71 15.81 12.66
C ASN A 367 26.42 16.25 11.22
N PHE A 368 25.17 16.15 10.73
CA PHE A 368 24.79 16.50 9.35
C PHE A 368 25.12 17.95 8.94
N LYS A 369 25.28 18.84 9.92
CA LYS A 369 25.68 20.24 9.70
C LYS A 369 27.16 20.39 9.35
N ASN A 370 27.99 19.41 9.72
CA ASN A 370 29.42 19.42 9.52
C ASN A 370 29.78 18.67 8.23
N LYS A 371 30.20 19.41 7.20
CA LYS A 371 30.56 18.84 5.90
C LYS A 371 31.75 17.89 5.96
N ASP A 372 32.72 18.14 6.86
CA ASP A 372 33.88 17.27 7.02
C ASP A 372 33.49 15.93 7.65
N GLU A 373 32.57 15.94 8.62
CA GLU A 373 32.01 14.71 9.20
C GLU A 373 31.20 13.92 8.17
N CYS A 374 30.40 14.60 7.35
CA CYS A 374 29.66 13.97 6.25
C CYS A 374 30.63 13.32 5.23
N LYS A 375 31.73 14.00 4.90
CA LYS A 375 32.77 13.47 4.01
C LYS A 375 33.47 12.26 4.61
N ARG A 376 33.93 12.34 5.87
CA ARG A 376 34.53 11.21 6.61
C ARG A 376 33.59 10.01 6.65
N ASN A 377 32.30 10.24 6.83
CA ASN A 377 31.31 9.17 6.82
C ASN A 377 31.18 8.51 5.44
N ARG A 378 31.11 9.33 4.37
CA ARG A 378 31.08 8.83 2.98
C ARG A 378 32.31 7.97 2.68
N ASP A 379 33.50 8.44 3.02
CA ASP A 379 34.76 7.74 2.76
C ASP A 379 34.77 6.39 3.49
N LYS A 380 34.37 6.36 4.78
CA LYS A 380 34.22 5.12 5.56
C LYS A 380 33.24 4.13 4.94
N LEU A 381 32.11 4.59 4.41
CA LEU A 381 31.14 3.71 3.74
C LEU A 381 31.72 3.08 2.47
N GLN A 382 32.54 3.81 1.72
CA GLN A 382 33.19 3.32 0.50
C GLN A 382 34.34 2.36 0.80
N GLU A 383 35.07 2.54 1.90
CA GLU A 383 36.16 1.66 2.31
C GLU A 383 35.66 0.34 2.92
N LYS A 384 34.49 0.35 3.57
CA LYS A 384 33.97 -0.80 4.30
C LYS A 384 33.61 -2.00 3.41
N ASN A 385 33.05 -1.76 2.23
CA ASN A 385 32.56 -2.83 1.35
C ASN A 385 32.50 -2.36 -0.12
N GLU A 386 33.09 -3.15 -1.03
CA GLU A 386 33.17 -2.82 -2.45
C GLU A 386 31.78 -2.70 -3.11
N THR A 387 30.81 -3.52 -2.71
CA THR A 387 29.42 -3.47 -3.19
C THR A 387 28.73 -2.18 -2.74
N ILE A 388 28.93 -1.75 -1.49
CA ILE A 388 28.42 -0.47 -1.00
C ILE A 388 29.04 0.69 -1.78
N ALA A 389 30.35 0.64 -2.02
CA ALA A 389 31.04 1.65 -2.82
C ALA A 389 30.49 1.74 -4.25
N LYS A 390 30.18 0.59 -4.88
CA LYS A 390 29.55 0.53 -6.21
C LYS A 390 28.15 1.16 -6.19
N ILE A 391 27.32 0.84 -5.19
CA ILE A 391 25.98 1.43 -5.03
C ILE A 391 26.07 2.95 -4.89
N ILE A 392 26.90 3.44 -3.97
CA ILE A 392 27.06 4.88 -3.72
C ILE A 392 27.53 5.60 -4.99
N LYS A 393 28.49 5.02 -5.74
CA LYS A 393 28.99 5.60 -6.99
C LYS A 393 27.97 5.55 -8.14
N SER A 394 27.04 4.60 -8.11
CA SER A 394 25.98 4.49 -9.13
C SER A 394 24.80 5.42 -8.87
N CYS A 395 24.62 5.88 -7.64
CA CYS A 395 23.57 6.84 -7.28
C CYS A 395 24.05 8.28 -7.49
N LYS A 396 23.09 9.21 -7.58
CA LYS A 396 23.36 10.62 -7.87
C LYS A 396 24.20 11.31 -6.80
N ASP A 397 23.83 11.14 -5.54
CA ASP A 397 24.60 11.65 -4.40
C ASP A 397 24.16 10.98 -3.09
N ILE A 398 24.88 11.25 -2.00
CA ILE A 398 24.44 10.98 -0.63
C ILE A 398 24.27 12.29 0.15
N VAL A 399 23.05 12.50 0.65
CA VAL A 399 22.66 13.66 1.48
C VAL A 399 22.47 13.23 2.93
N TYR A 400 22.99 14.04 3.84
CA TYR A 400 22.95 13.79 5.28
C TYR A 400 21.94 14.72 5.94
N VAL A 401 21.06 14.15 6.75
CA VAL A 401 20.01 14.87 7.47
C VAL A 401 19.81 14.28 8.86
N ASP A 402 19.06 14.99 9.68
CA ASP A 402 18.59 14.51 10.95
C ASP A 402 17.09 14.81 11.11
N ASN A 403 16.40 13.92 11.79
CA ASN A 403 14.95 13.92 11.90
C ASN A 403 14.53 13.40 13.30
N PRO A 404 15.08 13.99 14.38
CA PRO A 404 14.80 13.54 15.74
C PRO A 404 13.30 13.70 16.07
N PRO A 405 12.75 12.89 16.99
CA PRO A 405 11.32 12.92 17.31
C PRO A 405 10.90 14.28 17.88
N THR A 406 9.75 14.80 17.45
CA THR A 406 9.17 16.05 17.98
C THR A 406 7.94 15.82 18.84
N ASN A 407 7.35 14.62 18.78
CA ASN A 407 6.26 14.21 19.64
C ASN A 407 6.83 13.47 20.86
N ILE A 408 7.44 14.22 21.76
CA ILE A 408 8.01 13.71 23.03
C ILE A 408 7.01 14.08 24.14
N ASN A 409 6.80 13.16 25.08
CA ASN A 409 5.96 13.43 26.24
C ASN A 409 6.63 14.49 27.13
N ILE A 410 5.94 15.61 27.36
CA ILE A 410 6.49 16.74 28.11
C ILE A 410 6.18 16.52 29.59
N VAL A 411 7.22 16.25 30.38
CA VAL A 411 7.13 16.08 31.84
C VAL A 411 7.70 17.31 32.54
N ASP A 412 8.75 17.92 31.98
CA ASP A 412 9.42 19.10 32.52
C ASP A 412 9.86 20.10 31.43
N ASP A 413 10.51 21.19 31.85
CA ASP A 413 10.99 22.24 30.95
C ASP A 413 12.14 21.75 30.04
N ASP A 414 12.91 20.75 30.46
CA ASP A 414 13.99 20.18 29.64
C ASP A 414 13.41 19.46 28.40
N ASP A 415 12.27 18.78 28.54
CA ASP A 415 11.56 18.15 27.42
C ASP A 415 11.08 19.19 26.38
N ILE A 416 10.66 20.38 26.83
CA ILE A 416 10.25 21.49 25.95
C ILE A 416 11.45 21.96 25.12
N ASP A 417 12.60 22.17 25.77
CA ASP A 417 13.83 22.60 25.12
C ASP A 417 14.33 21.55 24.11
N VAL A 418 14.17 20.26 24.42
CA VAL A 418 14.47 19.15 23.49
C VAL A 418 13.56 19.21 22.27
N VAL A 419 12.24 19.34 22.46
CA VAL A 419 11.28 19.43 21.33
C VAL A 419 11.57 20.64 20.45
N GLU A 420 11.86 21.81 21.03
CA GLU A 420 12.26 22.99 20.28
C GLU A 420 13.54 22.78 19.48
N THR A 421 14.54 22.16 20.10
CA THR A 421 15.82 21.85 19.46
C THR A 421 15.62 20.88 18.29
N ASN A 422 14.78 19.86 18.47
CA ASN A 422 14.42 18.90 17.45
C ASN A 422 13.69 19.55 16.27
N LYS A 423 12.74 20.46 16.53
CA LYS A 423 12.08 21.27 15.48
C LYS A 423 13.10 22.11 14.69
N LYS A 424 14.04 22.77 15.38
CA LYS A 424 15.11 23.56 14.73
C LYS A 424 16.03 22.66 13.89
N MET A 425 16.31 21.43 14.34
CA MET A 425 17.08 20.45 13.57
C MET A 425 16.33 19.99 12.31
N ARG A 426 15.07 19.57 12.45
CA ARG A 426 14.18 19.20 11.33
C ARG A 426 14.10 20.31 10.29
N ALA A 427 13.93 21.57 10.70
CA ALA A 427 13.87 22.72 9.79
C ALA A 427 15.17 22.93 8.98
N ARG A 428 16.34 22.71 9.61
CA ARG A 428 17.63 22.76 8.90
C ARG A 428 17.78 21.61 7.91
N SER A 429 17.41 20.40 8.30
CA SER A 429 17.43 19.23 7.43
C SER A 429 16.50 19.39 6.23
N ARG A 430 15.29 19.92 6.45
CA ARG A 430 14.36 20.32 5.38
C ARG A 430 15.05 21.24 4.37
N THR A 431 15.71 22.29 4.86
CA THR A 431 16.38 23.28 4.00
C THR A 431 17.50 22.63 3.19
N ILE A 432 18.39 21.84 3.83
CA ILE A 432 19.51 21.18 3.16
C ILE A 432 19.01 20.24 2.05
N LEU A 433 18.04 19.39 2.37
CA LEU A 433 17.55 18.39 1.43
C LEU A 433 16.75 19.03 0.29
N LEU A 434 15.86 19.97 0.58
CA LEU A 434 15.07 20.63 -0.47
C LEU A 434 15.91 21.57 -1.34
N ASP A 435 16.96 22.21 -0.81
CA ASP A 435 17.89 23.00 -1.64
C ASP A 435 18.76 22.13 -2.55
N TYR A 436 19.10 20.92 -2.10
CA TYR A 436 19.71 19.91 -2.96
C TYR A 436 18.72 19.45 -4.05
N LEU A 437 17.51 19.05 -3.67
CA LEU A 437 16.49 18.54 -4.60
C LEU A 437 16.00 19.60 -5.60
N ASP A 438 15.97 20.87 -5.20
CA ASP A 438 15.62 21.98 -6.08
C ASP A 438 16.57 22.06 -7.29
N LYS A 439 17.86 21.81 -7.05
CA LYS A 439 18.94 21.81 -8.05
C LYS A 439 19.04 20.49 -8.81
N GLU A 440 18.94 19.37 -8.09
CA GLU A 440 19.27 18.06 -8.62
C GLU A 440 18.09 17.28 -9.21
N CYS A 441 16.85 17.51 -8.77
CA CYS A 441 15.70 16.80 -9.35
C CYS A 441 15.60 17.11 -10.84
N GLN A 442 15.64 16.07 -11.66
CA GLN A 442 15.56 16.20 -13.11
C GLN A 442 14.19 16.74 -13.52
N ASP A 443 14.15 17.55 -14.58
CA ASP A 443 12.89 17.98 -15.17
C ASP A 443 12.20 16.82 -15.89
N LYS A 444 12.94 15.87 -16.44
CA LYS A 444 12.36 14.68 -17.08
C LYS A 444 11.88 13.71 -16.00
N TYR A 445 10.68 13.17 -16.15
CA TYR A 445 10.21 12.09 -15.28
C TYR A 445 10.76 10.75 -15.76
N PHE A 446 11.26 9.94 -14.83
CA PHE A 446 11.45 8.53 -15.04
C PHE A 446 10.09 7.82 -15.08
N LYS A 447 9.83 7.10 -16.16
CA LYS A 447 8.60 6.32 -16.34
C LYS A 447 8.92 4.86 -16.06
N ILE A 448 8.22 4.28 -15.10
CA ILE A 448 8.29 2.85 -14.85
C ILE A 448 7.49 2.08 -15.91
N GLU A 449 7.87 0.83 -16.15
CA GLU A 449 7.13 -0.09 -17.00
C GLU A 449 5.71 -0.32 -16.50
N SER A 450 4.82 -0.74 -17.41
CA SER A 450 3.42 -1.04 -17.08
C SER A 450 3.31 -2.08 -15.96
N TRP A 451 2.22 -1.99 -15.19
CA TRP A 451 2.09 -2.77 -13.96
C TRP A 451 2.14 -4.27 -14.26
N ASN A 452 1.53 -4.71 -15.38
CA ASN A 452 1.54 -6.11 -15.81
C ASN A 452 2.96 -6.63 -16.10
N VAL A 453 3.84 -5.76 -16.60
CA VAL A 453 5.25 -6.11 -16.83
C VAL A 453 5.98 -6.19 -15.49
N LEU A 454 5.83 -5.19 -14.63
CA LEU A 454 6.47 -5.17 -13.29
C LEU A 454 5.97 -6.31 -12.39
N SER A 455 4.69 -6.64 -12.42
CA SER A 455 4.12 -7.73 -11.65
C SER A 455 4.72 -9.08 -12.05
N ASN A 456 4.95 -9.27 -13.35
CA ASN A 456 5.61 -10.47 -13.88
C ASN A 456 7.09 -10.50 -13.49
N ILE A 457 7.79 -9.37 -13.56
CA ILE A 457 9.18 -9.24 -13.09
C ILE A 457 9.28 -9.60 -11.61
N ILE A 458 8.38 -9.10 -10.76
CA ILE A 458 8.35 -9.41 -9.33
C ILE A 458 8.08 -10.90 -9.10
N VAL A 459 7.06 -11.46 -9.76
CA VAL A 459 6.74 -12.89 -9.59
C VAL A 459 7.93 -13.75 -10.00
N LYS A 460 8.59 -13.41 -11.12
CA LYS A 460 9.79 -14.10 -11.58
C LYS A 460 10.95 -13.93 -10.60
N TYR A 461 11.23 -12.70 -10.16
CA TYR A 461 12.31 -12.40 -9.20
C TYR A 461 12.12 -13.18 -7.91
N ILE A 462 10.91 -13.19 -7.34
CA ILE A 462 10.60 -13.92 -6.11
C ILE A 462 10.73 -15.44 -6.33
N GLY A 463 10.27 -15.95 -7.48
CA GLY A 463 10.40 -17.36 -7.81
C GLY A 463 11.85 -17.82 -8.01
N GLU A 464 12.70 -16.99 -8.62
CA GLU A 464 14.11 -17.30 -8.88
C GLU A 464 15.02 -17.10 -7.65
N ASN A 465 14.58 -16.28 -6.68
CA ASN A 465 15.36 -15.94 -5.50
C ASN A 465 14.75 -16.46 -4.19
N SER A 466 13.75 -17.35 -4.25
CA SER A 466 13.09 -17.91 -3.05
C SER A 466 14.08 -18.49 -2.03
N ASP A 467 15.16 -19.10 -2.52
CA ASP A 467 16.16 -19.80 -1.70
C ASP A 467 17.29 -18.87 -1.21
N LYS A 468 17.36 -17.64 -1.74
CA LYS A 468 18.38 -16.62 -1.41
C LYS A 468 17.81 -15.46 -0.60
N LEU A 469 16.49 -15.37 -0.49
CA LEU A 469 15.83 -14.39 0.36
C LEU A 469 16.06 -14.77 1.84
N PRO A 470 16.60 -13.87 2.67
CA PRO A 470 16.83 -14.12 4.09
C PRO A 470 15.57 -14.66 4.80
N GLU A 471 15.73 -15.62 5.71
CA GLU A 471 14.61 -16.25 6.46
C GLU A 471 13.69 -15.21 7.12
N GLU A 472 14.26 -14.07 7.54
CA GLU A 472 13.55 -12.91 8.12
C GLU A 472 12.59 -12.17 7.15
N MET A 473 12.64 -12.48 5.84
CA MET A 473 11.70 -11.98 4.83
C MET A 473 10.52 -12.93 4.59
N GLN A 474 10.51 -14.11 5.22
CA GLN A 474 9.37 -15.00 5.28
C GLN A 474 8.43 -14.54 6.40
N PRO A 475 7.10 -14.61 6.23
CA PRO A 475 6.17 -14.23 7.29
C PRO A 475 6.41 -15.11 8.52
N ASP A 476 6.85 -14.49 9.61
CA ASP A 476 7.04 -15.16 10.90
C ASP A 476 5.68 -15.66 11.42
N PRO A 477 5.49 -16.99 11.57
CA PRO A 477 4.25 -17.56 12.09
C PRO A 477 3.89 -17.08 13.50
N ASP A 478 4.87 -16.61 14.28
CA ASP A 478 4.70 -16.14 15.65
C ASP A 478 4.33 -14.64 15.70
N LEU A 479 4.64 -13.85 14.66
CA LEU A 479 4.17 -12.46 14.50
C LEU A 479 2.68 -12.37 14.10
N GLU A 480 2.17 -13.34 13.32
CA GLU A 480 0.71 -13.55 13.12
C GLU A 480 0.02 -13.87 14.47
N MET A 481 0.72 -14.48 15.42
CA MET A 481 0.17 -14.77 16.75
C MET A 481 0.10 -13.54 17.67
N LEU A 482 1.05 -12.60 17.57
CA LEU A 482 1.06 -11.35 18.36
C LEU A 482 -0.03 -10.35 17.94
N GLU A 483 -0.50 -10.44 16.70
CA GLU A 483 -1.55 -9.58 16.15
C GLU A 483 -2.91 -9.75 16.86
N LYS A 484 -3.15 -10.88 17.54
CA LYS A 484 -4.36 -11.08 18.35
C LYS A 484 -4.28 -10.49 19.76
N ILE A 485 -3.11 -10.00 20.19
CA ILE A 485 -2.89 -9.53 21.56
C ILE A 485 -2.67 -8.01 21.61
N SER A 486 -2.22 -7.37 20.51
CA SER A 486 -1.77 -5.97 20.55
C SER A 486 -2.81 -4.90 20.17
N GLU A 487 -4.02 -5.26 19.69
CA GLU A 487 -5.04 -4.26 19.32
C GLU A 487 -5.52 -3.32 20.45
N PRO A 488 -5.33 -3.60 21.76
CA PRO A 488 -5.62 -2.61 22.81
C PRO A 488 -4.39 -1.88 23.39
N PHE A 489 -3.15 -2.25 23.05
CA PHE A 489 -1.96 -1.80 23.80
C PHE A 489 -1.17 -0.64 23.16
N CYS A 490 -1.50 -0.19 21.94
CA CYS A 490 -0.82 0.96 21.33
C CYS A 490 -1.49 2.33 21.59
N SER A 491 -2.47 2.40 22.50
CA SER A 491 -3.09 3.66 22.92
C SER A 491 -2.66 4.14 24.32
N ILE A 492 -1.65 3.50 24.93
CA ILE A 492 -1.05 3.96 26.19
C ILE A 492 0.45 3.62 26.15
N LEU A 493 1.26 4.57 25.69
CA LEU A 493 2.59 4.92 26.24
C LEU A 493 3.18 6.08 25.44
#